data_AF-A0A755EKN5-F1
#
_entry.id   AF-A0A755EKN5-F1
#
_cell.length_a   1.000
_cell.length_b   1.000
_cell.length_c   1.000
_cell.angle_alpha   90.00
_cell.angle_beta   90.00
_cell.angle_gamma   90.00
#
_symmetry.space_group_name_H-M   'P 1'
#
loop_
_entity.id
_entity.type
_entity.pdbx_description
1 polymer ?
#
loop_
_entity_poly.entity_id
_entity_poly.type
_entity_poly.pdbx_seq_one_letter_code
_entity_poly.pdbx_strand_id
1 'polypeptide(L)'
;MTFVAISDTHLHNWSQFAIPTESGINSRLLQILKAIEEAACAADYHAPAGVVPTVYHGGDLFHVRGSLTPSVLNAVLDFFKTIHRDYGVRFRMIAGNHDLETKDSCPMGNAAAALNSLPFVEVVSEKTLFEDHKVALLPWRDSMDDLRADLAHVKDAIGASVASKWTAIIHAPVNGVVLGIPDHGFDGKELA
;
A
#
# COMPACT_ATOMS: atom_id res chain seq x y z
N MET A 1 8.99 10.13 -14.36
CA MET A 1 9.40 10.11 -12.94
C MET A 1 9.26 8.69 -12.46
N THR A 2 10.15 8.24 -11.58
CA THR A 2 10.26 6.82 -11.20
C THR A 2 9.85 6.64 -9.76
N PHE A 3 8.99 5.66 -9.51
CA PHE A 3 8.61 5.20 -8.18
C PHE A 3 8.51 3.67 -8.21
N VAL A 4 8.49 3.04 -7.04
CA VAL A 4 8.22 1.60 -6.90
C VAL A 4 6.81 1.42 -6.34
N ALA A 5 6.07 0.44 -6.86
CA ALA A 5 4.77 0.06 -6.33
C ALA A 5 4.79 -1.40 -5.86
N ILE A 6 4.27 -1.64 -4.66
CA ILE A 6 4.07 -2.96 -4.05
C ILE A 6 2.65 -3.02 -3.46
N SER A 7 2.17 -4.22 -3.11
CA SER A 7 0.87 -4.42 -2.48
C SER A 7 0.84 -5.78 -1.78
N ASP A 8 -0.19 -6.04 -0.97
CA ASP A 8 -0.54 -7.39 -0.46
C ASP A 8 0.61 -8.06 0.34
N THR A 9 1.32 -7.27 1.15
CA THR A 9 2.44 -7.80 1.94
C THR A 9 1.97 -8.64 3.12
N HIS A 10 0.77 -8.38 3.66
CA HIS A 10 0.14 -9.16 4.73
C HIS A 10 1.09 -9.47 5.91
N LEU A 11 1.66 -8.43 6.49
CA LEU A 11 2.56 -8.49 7.64
C LEU A 11 1.86 -9.19 8.82
N HIS A 12 2.39 -10.36 9.17
CA HIS A 12 1.84 -11.20 10.25
C HIS A 12 2.88 -12.18 10.78
N ASN A 13 2.68 -12.63 12.02
CA ASN A 13 3.44 -13.72 12.62
C ASN A 13 2.92 -15.08 12.15
N TRP A 14 3.11 -15.38 10.86
CA TRP A 14 2.74 -16.66 10.29
C TRP A 14 3.43 -17.81 11.03
N SER A 15 2.68 -18.86 11.37
CA SER A 15 3.22 -20.05 12.05
C SER A 15 3.74 -21.10 11.07
N GLN A 16 3.12 -21.19 9.89
CA GLN A 16 3.54 -22.13 8.85
C GLN A 16 4.94 -21.77 8.34
N PHE A 17 5.83 -22.75 8.37
CA PHE A 17 7.24 -22.61 7.95
C PHE A 17 8.05 -21.58 8.75
N ALA A 18 7.55 -21.15 9.92
CA ALA A 18 8.31 -20.25 10.78
C ALA A 18 9.38 -21.00 11.56
N ILE A 19 10.57 -20.44 11.55
CA ILE A 19 11.70 -20.83 12.38
C ILE A 19 12.00 -19.74 13.43
N PRO A 20 12.60 -20.10 14.57
CA PRO A 20 13.09 -19.11 15.54
C PRO A 20 14.11 -18.16 14.91
N THR A 21 14.12 -16.90 15.36
CA THR A 21 15.18 -15.93 15.02
C THR A 21 15.88 -15.45 16.29
N GLU A 22 17.12 -14.99 16.15
CA GLU A 22 17.89 -14.46 17.28
C GLU A 22 17.28 -13.17 17.86
N SER A 23 16.58 -12.37 17.03
CA SER A 23 15.94 -11.13 17.44
C SER A 23 14.59 -11.32 18.13
N GLY A 24 14.06 -12.55 18.16
CA GLY A 24 12.71 -12.85 18.64
C GLY A 24 11.58 -12.42 17.69
N ILE A 25 11.92 -11.86 16.52
CA ILE A 25 10.95 -11.53 15.46
C ILE A 25 10.56 -12.83 14.74
N ASN A 26 9.29 -13.01 14.40
CA ASN A 26 8.88 -14.15 13.58
C ASN A 26 9.63 -14.15 12.23
N SER A 27 10.23 -15.28 11.86
CA SER A 27 11.05 -15.37 10.64
C SER A 27 10.28 -15.12 9.34
N ARG A 28 8.98 -15.47 9.29
CA ARG A 28 8.13 -15.17 8.12
C ARG A 28 7.81 -13.69 8.03
N LEU A 29 7.50 -13.04 9.16
CA LEU A 29 7.38 -11.59 9.22
C LEU A 29 8.66 -10.92 8.73
N LEU A 30 9.82 -11.36 9.22
CA LEU A 30 11.11 -10.81 8.81
C LEU A 30 11.38 -10.98 7.31
N GLN A 31 11.00 -12.11 6.72
CA GLN A 31 11.15 -12.34 5.27
C GLN A 31 10.27 -11.37 4.45
N ILE A 32 9.03 -11.15 4.86
CA ILE A 32 8.14 -10.19 4.19
C ILE A 32 8.69 -8.76 4.33
N LEU A 33 9.17 -8.41 5.53
CA LEU A 33 9.82 -7.11 5.77
C LEU A 33 11.04 -6.92 4.85
N LYS A 34 11.89 -7.94 4.69
CA LYS A 34 13.02 -7.89 3.75
C LYS A 34 12.59 -7.74 2.29
N ALA A 35 11.45 -8.29 1.89
CA ALA A 35 10.90 -8.04 0.54
C ALA A 35 10.49 -6.57 0.36
N ILE A 36 9.96 -5.92 1.41
CA ILE A 36 9.69 -4.47 1.39
C ILE A 36 11.01 -3.68 1.32
N GLU A 37 12.06 -4.15 2.00
CA GLU A 37 13.40 -3.56 1.92
C GLU A 37 13.97 -3.62 0.50
N GLU A 38 13.80 -4.75 -0.20
CA GLU A 38 14.20 -4.88 -1.60
C GLU A 38 13.50 -3.83 -2.50
N ALA A 39 12.22 -3.57 -2.26
CA ALA A 39 11.47 -2.52 -2.97
C ALA A 39 12.00 -1.11 -2.65
N ALA A 40 12.39 -0.86 -1.40
CA ALA A 40 13.00 0.40 -0.98
C ALA A 40 14.39 0.61 -1.60
N CYS A 41 15.22 -0.43 -1.62
CA CYS A 41 16.52 -0.44 -2.29
C CYS A 41 16.36 -0.15 -3.79
N ALA A 42 15.39 -0.76 -4.45
CA ALA A 42 15.08 -0.48 -5.85
C ALA A 42 14.63 0.98 -6.06
N ALA A 43 13.80 1.52 -5.16
CA ALA A 43 13.35 2.91 -5.24
C ALA A 43 14.53 3.88 -5.10
N ASP A 44 15.46 3.63 -4.17
CA ASP A 44 16.67 4.42 -3.98
C ASP A 44 17.60 4.34 -5.20
N TYR A 45 17.90 3.13 -5.66
CA TYR A 45 18.78 2.91 -6.81
C TYR A 45 18.28 3.58 -8.09
N HIS A 46 16.96 3.65 -8.29
CA HIS A 46 16.35 4.22 -9.50
C HIS A 46 15.87 5.68 -9.33
N ALA A 47 16.02 6.27 -8.14
CA ALA A 47 15.62 7.66 -7.91
C ALA A 47 16.54 8.62 -8.68
N PRO A 48 15.99 9.57 -9.46
CA PRO A 48 16.78 10.64 -10.03
C PRO A 48 17.44 11.51 -8.95
N ALA A 49 18.60 12.08 -9.25
CA ALA A 49 19.28 12.99 -8.33
C ALA A 49 18.35 14.15 -7.87
N GLY A 50 18.27 14.35 -6.56
CA GLY A 50 17.41 15.37 -5.95
C GLY A 50 15.93 15.00 -5.81
N VAL A 51 15.53 13.79 -6.22
CA VAL A 51 14.18 13.25 -6.00
C VAL A 51 14.22 12.29 -4.82
N VAL A 52 13.24 12.41 -3.91
CA VAL A 52 13.13 11.50 -2.76
C VAL A 52 12.66 10.12 -3.26
N PRO A 53 13.41 9.04 -3.01
CA PRO A 53 12.97 7.69 -3.34
C PRO A 53 11.60 7.41 -2.72
N THR A 54 10.65 6.88 -3.49
CA THR A 54 9.28 6.68 -3.00
C THR A 54 8.76 5.30 -3.36
N VAL A 55 8.23 4.62 -2.36
CA VAL A 55 7.49 3.36 -2.49
C VAL A 55 6.00 3.64 -2.24
N TYR A 56 5.17 3.23 -3.19
CA TYR A 56 3.73 3.21 -3.04
C TYR A 56 3.26 1.81 -2.64
N HIS A 57 2.43 1.71 -1.59
CA HIS A 57 1.81 0.43 -1.19
C HIS A 57 0.30 0.45 -1.50
N GLY A 58 -0.15 -0.50 -2.31
CA GLY A 58 -1.52 -0.62 -2.83
C GLY A 58 -2.54 -1.24 -1.87
N GLY A 59 -2.32 -1.18 -0.55
CA GLY A 59 -3.19 -1.81 0.44
C GLY A 59 -2.81 -3.24 0.83
N ASP A 60 -3.50 -3.74 1.86
CA ASP A 60 -3.27 -5.02 2.52
C ASP A 60 -1.85 -5.15 3.09
N LEU A 61 -1.46 -4.11 3.83
CA LEU A 61 -0.19 -4.09 4.57
C LEU A 61 -0.19 -5.12 5.70
N PHE A 62 -1.29 -5.20 6.46
CA PHE A 62 -1.47 -6.16 7.54
C PHE A 62 -2.42 -7.29 7.14
N HIS A 63 -2.26 -8.46 7.76
CA HIS A 63 -3.03 -9.64 7.38
C HIS A 63 -4.42 -9.72 8.03
N VAL A 64 -4.54 -9.39 9.32
CA VAL A 64 -5.75 -9.70 10.08
C VAL A 64 -6.64 -8.48 10.19
N ARG A 65 -7.82 -8.57 9.58
CA ARG A 65 -8.82 -7.52 9.62
C ARG A 65 -9.23 -7.19 11.06
N GLY A 66 -9.14 -5.92 11.43
CA GLY A 66 -9.49 -5.41 12.75
C GLY A 66 -8.64 -5.94 13.91
N SER A 67 -7.46 -6.49 13.63
CA SER A 67 -6.56 -6.95 14.68
C SER A 67 -5.09 -6.74 14.31
N LEU A 68 -4.36 -6.04 15.17
CA LEU A 68 -2.92 -5.87 15.03
C LEU A 68 -2.22 -6.16 16.36
N THR A 69 -1.40 -7.22 16.37
CA THR A 69 -0.66 -7.60 17.57
C THR A 69 0.56 -6.69 17.79
N PRO A 70 0.86 -6.27 19.03
CA PRO A 70 1.99 -5.37 19.31
C PRO A 70 3.34 -5.87 18.81
N SER A 71 3.60 -7.18 18.86
CA SER A 71 4.85 -7.77 18.37
C SER A 71 5.04 -7.61 16.86
N VAL A 72 3.95 -7.58 16.10
CA VAL A 72 3.99 -7.27 14.65
C VAL A 72 4.18 -5.76 14.48
N LEU A 73 3.31 -4.93 15.08
CA LEU A 73 3.37 -3.46 14.90
C LEU A 73 4.74 -2.89 15.27
N ASN A 74 5.27 -3.23 16.44
CA ASN A 74 6.55 -2.68 16.89
C ASN A 74 7.70 -3.10 15.97
N ALA A 75 7.72 -4.36 15.53
CA ALA A 75 8.72 -4.84 14.57
C ALA A 75 8.62 -4.08 13.24
N VAL A 76 7.40 -3.84 12.74
CA VAL A 76 7.16 -3.07 11.49
C VAL A 76 7.63 -1.62 11.64
N LEU A 77 7.28 -0.94 12.74
CA LEU A 77 7.71 0.45 12.98
C LEU A 77 9.23 0.57 13.02
N ASP A 78 9.92 -0.33 13.72
CA ASP A 78 11.38 -0.30 13.81
C ASP A 78 12.06 -0.68 12.48
N PHE A 79 11.44 -1.58 11.71
CA PHE A 79 11.91 -1.91 10.38
C PHE A 79 11.77 -0.73 9.41
N PHE A 80 10.64 -0.04 9.39
CA PHE A 80 10.44 1.15 8.53
C PHE A 80 11.43 2.28 8.87
N LYS A 81 11.74 2.50 10.16
CA LYS A 81 12.81 3.44 10.58
C LYS A 81 14.18 3.02 10.03
N THR A 82 14.47 1.71 10.06
CA THR A 82 15.72 1.15 9.55
C THR A 82 15.83 1.35 8.03
N ILE A 83 14.79 0.97 7.27
CA ILE A 83 14.75 1.20 5.83
C ILE A 83 14.94 2.69 5.52
N HIS A 84 14.20 3.58 6.19
CA HIS A 84 14.32 5.01 5.91
C HIS A 84 15.71 5.56 6.20
N ARG A 85 16.34 5.13 7.29
CA ARG A 85 17.73 5.50 7.61
C ARG A 85 18.70 5.05 6.53
N ASP A 86 18.51 3.84 6.00
CA ASP A 86 19.48 3.22 5.10
C ASP A 86 19.30 3.68 3.64
N TYR A 87 18.07 3.98 3.20
CA TYR A 87 17.74 4.30 1.81
C TYR A 87 17.11 5.69 1.60
N GLY A 88 16.82 6.45 2.66
CA GLY A 88 16.18 7.76 2.57
C GLY A 88 14.76 7.76 1.97
N VAL A 89 14.13 6.58 1.89
CA VAL A 89 12.88 6.37 1.16
C VAL A 89 11.65 6.87 1.93
N ARG A 90 10.66 7.34 1.17
CA ARG A 90 9.31 7.67 1.65
C ARG A 90 8.33 6.56 1.27
N PHE A 91 7.37 6.30 2.15
CA PHE A 91 6.25 5.41 1.85
C PHE A 91 4.95 6.19 1.73
N ARG A 92 4.15 5.86 0.73
CA ARG A 92 2.78 6.38 0.55
C ARG A 92 1.85 5.22 0.30
N MET A 93 0.75 5.14 1.03
CA MET A 93 -0.05 3.92 1.00
C MET A 93 -1.53 4.18 1.21
N ILE A 94 -2.32 3.30 0.61
CA ILE A 94 -3.74 3.16 0.89
C ILE A 94 -3.95 1.95 1.81
N ALA A 95 -5.08 1.92 2.51
CA ALA A 95 -5.57 0.71 3.14
C ALA A 95 -6.22 -0.22 2.10
N GLY A 96 -5.95 -1.52 2.23
CA GLY A 96 -6.75 -2.58 1.60
C GLY A 96 -7.85 -3.08 2.56
N ASN A 97 -8.61 -4.10 2.16
CA ASN A 97 -9.71 -4.61 2.99
C ASN A 97 -9.24 -5.32 4.26
N HIS A 98 -8.03 -5.87 4.30
CA HIS A 98 -7.46 -6.50 5.49
C HIS A 98 -6.93 -5.49 6.51
N ASP A 99 -6.67 -4.26 6.09
CA ASP A 99 -6.21 -3.20 6.99
C ASP A 99 -7.35 -2.56 7.81
N LEU A 100 -8.62 -2.75 7.40
CA LEU A 100 -9.76 -1.99 7.89
C LEU A 100 -10.67 -2.76 8.86
N GLU A 101 -11.01 -2.19 10.00
CA GLU A 101 -12.04 -2.72 10.92
C GLU A 101 -13.44 -2.74 10.29
N THR A 102 -13.76 -1.72 9.48
CA THR A 102 -15.08 -1.51 8.89
C THR A 102 -15.02 -1.52 7.36
N LYS A 103 -16.17 -1.32 6.70
CA LYS A 103 -16.28 -1.32 5.22
C LYS A 103 -15.70 -0.07 4.56
N ASP A 104 -15.64 1.03 5.31
CA ASP A 104 -15.15 2.29 4.81
C ASP A 104 -13.76 2.58 5.36
N SER A 105 -12.88 3.07 4.50
CA SER A 105 -11.58 3.57 4.92
C SER A 105 -11.77 4.78 5.84
N CYS A 106 -11.34 4.66 7.09
CA CYS A 106 -11.22 5.77 8.02
C CYS A 106 -9.92 5.65 8.83
N PRO A 107 -9.29 6.75 9.26
CA PRO A 107 -8.01 6.68 9.97
C PRO A 107 -8.06 5.84 11.25
N MET A 108 -9.19 5.90 11.98
CA MET A 108 -9.34 5.21 13.26
C MET A 108 -9.48 3.69 13.10
N GLY A 109 -10.15 3.23 12.05
CA GLY A 109 -10.36 1.82 11.76
C GLY A 109 -9.26 1.20 10.87
N ASN A 110 -8.19 1.93 10.56
CA ASN A 110 -7.13 1.50 9.65
C ASN A 110 -5.87 1.13 10.43
N ALA A 111 -5.51 -0.16 10.43
CA ALA A 111 -4.32 -0.67 11.10
C ALA A 111 -3.01 -0.03 10.57
N ALA A 112 -2.94 0.26 9.27
CA ALA A 112 -1.80 0.92 8.65
C ALA A 112 -1.62 2.37 9.14
N ALA A 113 -2.68 3.04 9.62
CA ALA A 113 -2.59 4.42 10.07
C ALA A 113 -1.63 4.61 11.27
N ALA A 114 -1.29 3.55 12.01
CA ALA A 114 -0.26 3.58 13.04
C ALA A 114 1.11 4.04 12.49
N LEU A 115 1.41 3.75 11.22
CA LEU A 115 2.66 4.14 10.58
C LEU A 115 2.74 5.66 10.32
N ASN A 116 1.63 6.41 10.34
CA ASN A 116 1.67 7.88 10.25
C ASN A 116 2.41 8.54 11.42
N SER A 117 2.74 7.79 12.48
CA SER A 117 3.67 8.23 13.52
C SER A 117 5.10 8.45 13.00
N LEU A 118 5.44 7.92 11.83
CA LEU A 118 6.72 8.09 11.16
C LEU A 118 6.62 9.21 10.11
N PRO A 119 7.47 10.26 10.16
CA PRO A 119 7.31 11.45 9.30
C PRO A 119 7.58 11.21 7.81
N PHE A 120 8.07 10.03 7.44
CA PHE A 120 8.35 9.59 6.07
C PHE A 120 7.33 8.55 5.56
N VAL A 121 6.24 8.33 6.29
CA VAL A 121 5.14 7.47 5.86
C VAL A 121 3.85 8.28 5.80
N GLU A 122 3.13 8.16 4.69
CA GLU A 122 1.82 8.76 4.49
C GLU A 122 0.79 7.66 4.19
N VAL A 123 -0.01 7.27 5.19
CA VAL A 123 -1.16 6.38 5.03
C VAL A 123 -2.39 7.23 4.83
N VAL A 124 -2.88 7.29 3.59
CA VAL A 124 -4.04 8.11 3.23
C VAL A 124 -5.32 7.33 3.44
N SER A 125 -6.29 7.95 4.10
CA SER A 125 -7.65 7.39 4.28
C SER A 125 -8.67 8.01 3.34
N GLU A 126 -8.26 9.02 2.56
CA GLU A 126 -9.06 9.73 1.57
C GLU A 126 -8.35 9.73 0.21
N LYS A 127 -9.13 9.99 -0.85
CA LYS A 127 -8.59 10.20 -2.21
C LYS A 127 -7.53 11.29 -2.19
N THR A 128 -6.30 10.95 -2.56
CA THR A 128 -5.16 11.87 -2.44
C THR A 128 -4.34 11.90 -3.74
N LEU A 129 -3.99 13.10 -4.19
CA LEU A 129 -3.19 13.33 -5.39
C LEU A 129 -1.76 13.71 -5.03
N PHE A 130 -0.80 13.01 -5.63
CA PHE A 130 0.63 13.25 -5.48
C PHE A 130 1.21 13.73 -6.80
N GLU A 131 1.35 15.05 -6.92
CA GLU A 131 1.81 15.74 -8.12
C GLU A 131 3.25 15.41 -8.52
N ASP A 132 4.09 15.08 -7.53
CA ASP A 132 5.51 14.75 -7.71
C ASP A 132 5.73 13.48 -8.53
N HIS A 133 4.82 12.51 -8.46
CA HIS A 133 4.84 11.30 -9.31
C HIS A 133 3.66 11.19 -10.26
N LYS A 134 2.71 12.14 -10.22
CA LYS A 134 1.41 12.03 -10.90
C LYS A 134 0.69 10.75 -10.49
N VAL A 135 0.62 10.49 -9.19
CA VAL A 135 -0.04 9.31 -8.62
C VAL A 135 -1.30 9.74 -7.88
N ALA A 136 -2.41 9.05 -8.15
CA ALA A 136 -3.63 9.16 -7.37
C ALA A 136 -3.77 7.91 -6.49
N LEU A 137 -3.86 8.13 -5.18
CA LEU A 137 -4.15 7.08 -4.21
C LEU A 137 -5.65 7.09 -3.89
N LEU A 138 -6.32 5.96 -4.10
CA LEU A 138 -7.73 5.78 -3.77
C LEU A 138 -7.86 4.60 -2.80
N PRO A 139 -8.22 4.85 -1.53
CA PRO A 139 -8.44 3.81 -0.54
C PRO A 139 -9.50 2.78 -0.96
N TRP A 140 -9.38 1.57 -0.41
CA TRP A 140 -10.32 0.47 -0.70
C TRP A 140 -11.78 0.86 -0.46
N ARG A 141 -12.67 0.33 -1.31
CA ARG A 141 -14.11 0.42 -1.22
C ARG A 141 -14.73 -0.96 -1.29
N ASP A 142 -15.71 -1.24 -0.44
CA ASP A 142 -16.54 -2.45 -0.51
C ASP A 142 -17.44 -2.47 -1.77
N SER A 143 -17.83 -1.29 -2.25
CA SER A 143 -18.67 -1.10 -3.43
C SER A 143 -17.85 -0.70 -4.65
N MET A 144 -17.94 -1.49 -5.72
CA MET A 144 -17.32 -1.16 -7.01
C MET A 144 -17.91 0.10 -7.64
N ASP A 145 -19.20 0.39 -7.40
CA ASP A 145 -19.84 1.59 -7.93
C ASP A 145 -19.33 2.85 -7.23
N ASP A 146 -19.07 2.77 -5.92
CA ASP A 146 -18.46 3.87 -5.17
C ASP A 146 -17.01 4.10 -5.64
N LEU A 147 -16.26 3.03 -5.92
CA LEU A 147 -14.91 3.14 -6.45
C LEU A 147 -14.88 3.75 -7.86
N ARG A 148 -15.82 3.37 -8.73
CA ARG A 148 -16.00 4.01 -10.05
C ARG A 148 -16.30 5.50 -9.93
N ALA A 149 -17.18 5.87 -9.00
CA ALA A 149 -17.51 7.27 -8.74
C ALA A 149 -16.28 8.05 -8.21
N ASP A 150 -15.50 7.44 -7.33
CA ASP A 150 -14.26 8.00 -6.80
C ASP A 150 -13.21 8.20 -7.91
N LEU A 151 -13.05 7.22 -8.81
CA LEU A 151 -12.17 7.32 -9.98
C LEU A 151 -12.61 8.43 -10.95
N ALA A 152 -13.92 8.54 -11.22
CA ALA A 152 -14.47 9.60 -12.06
C ALA A 152 -14.19 10.99 -11.45
N HIS A 153 -14.42 11.16 -10.16
CA HIS A 153 -14.15 12.42 -9.45
C HIS A 153 -12.64 12.77 -9.49
N VAL A 154 -11.76 11.80 -9.24
CA VAL A 154 -10.31 12.00 -9.35
C VAL A 154 -9.91 12.42 -10.77
N LYS A 155 -10.48 11.76 -11.79
CA LYS A 155 -10.24 12.10 -13.20
C LYS A 155 -10.66 13.54 -13.53
N ASP A 156 -11.80 13.98 -13.01
CA ASP A 156 -12.29 15.35 -13.19
C ASP A 156 -11.39 16.36 -12.48
N ALA A 157 -10.96 16.06 -11.25
CA ALA A 157 -10.07 16.91 -10.46
C ALA A 157 -8.68 17.09 -11.11
N ILE A 158 -8.14 16.02 -11.70
CA ILE A 158 -6.88 16.05 -12.48
C ILE A 158 -7.07 16.78 -13.82
N GLY A 159 -8.26 16.66 -14.41
CA GLY A 159 -8.58 17.11 -15.76
C GLY A 159 -8.47 15.97 -16.78
N ALA A 160 -9.57 15.68 -17.45
CA ALA A 160 -9.69 14.54 -18.37
C ALA A 160 -8.64 14.50 -19.50
N SER A 161 -8.16 15.66 -19.94
CA SER A 161 -7.15 15.76 -21.02
C SER A 161 -5.74 15.34 -20.59
N VAL A 162 -5.47 15.27 -19.28
CA VAL A 162 -4.15 14.89 -18.73
C VAL A 162 -4.22 13.68 -17.80
N ALA A 163 -5.40 13.16 -17.51
CA ALA A 163 -5.61 11.99 -16.65
C ALA A 163 -4.81 10.75 -17.10
N SER A 164 -4.61 10.55 -18.42
CA SER A 164 -3.79 9.45 -18.96
C SER A 164 -2.29 9.52 -18.60
N LYS A 165 -1.84 10.65 -18.04
CA LYS A 165 -0.46 10.83 -17.54
C LYS A 165 -0.33 10.51 -16.05
N TRP A 166 -1.42 10.12 -15.40
CA TRP A 166 -1.45 9.78 -14.00
C TRP A 166 -1.57 8.27 -13.80
N THR A 167 -1.03 7.79 -12.68
CA THR A 167 -1.20 6.41 -12.24
C THR A 167 -2.21 6.38 -11.10
N ALA A 168 -3.31 5.64 -11.25
CA ALA A 168 -4.21 5.33 -10.16
C ALA A 168 -3.72 4.08 -9.42
N ILE A 169 -3.60 4.16 -8.10
CA ILE A 169 -3.32 3.02 -7.23
C ILE A 169 -4.57 2.78 -6.39
N ILE A 170 -5.15 1.60 -6.60
CA ILE A 170 -6.40 1.14 -5.99
C ILE A 170 -6.18 -0.27 -5.44
N HIS A 171 -7.00 -0.66 -4.46
CA HIS A 171 -7.10 -2.04 -4.02
C HIS A 171 -8.48 -2.55 -4.47
N ALA A 172 -8.53 -3.34 -5.55
CA ALA A 172 -9.80 -3.83 -6.09
C ALA A 172 -9.59 -5.05 -7.00
N PRO A 173 -10.58 -5.95 -7.08
CA PRO A 173 -10.54 -7.08 -7.99
C PRO A 173 -10.62 -6.61 -9.46
N VAL A 174 -9.94 -7.36 -10.33
CA VAL A 174 -10.02 -7.22 -11.79
C VAL A 174 -10.50 -8.55 -12.36
N ASN A 175 -11.53 -8.49 -13.19
CA ASN A 175 -12.18 -9.65 -13.80
C ASN A 175 -11.19 -10.43 -14.67
N GLY A 176 -11.31 -11.76 -14.66
CA GLY A 176 -10.48 -12.66 -15.46
C GLY A 176 -8.99 -12.75 -15.08
N VAL A 177 -8.54 -12.09 -14.00
CA VAL A 177 -7.14 -12.19 -13.53
C VAL A 177 -6.91 -13.42 -12.66
N VAL A 178 -7.83 -13.72 -11.74
CA VAL A 178 -7.73 -14.88 -10.85
C VAL A 178 -8.64 -16.00 -11.34
N LEU A 179 -8.04 -17.09 -11.82
CA LEU A 179 -8.78 -18.24 -12.33
C LEU A 179 -9.63 -18.89 -11.22
N GLY A 180 -10.91 -19.11 -11.50
CA GLY A 180 -11.83 -19.81 -10.60
C GLY A 180 -12.57 -18.92 -9.59
N ILE A 181 -12.35 -17.60 -9.62
CA ILE A 181 -13.14 -16.63 -8.85
C ILE A 181 -14.19 -15.99 -9.79
N PRO A 182 -15.48 -15.94 -9.40
CA PRO A 182 -16.50 -15.24 -10.19
C PRO A 182 -16.17 -13.76 -10.40
N ASP A 183 -16.49 -13.24 -11.57
CA ASP A 183 -16.27 -11.83 -11.90
C ASP A 183 -17.17 -10.92 -11.05
N HIS A 184 -16.55 -9.97 -10.37
CA HIS A 184 -17.20 -8.97 -9.52
C HIS A 184 -16.39 -7.66 -9.41
N GLY A 185 -15.39 -7.49 -10.26
CA GLY A 185 -14.45 -6.38 -10.26
C GLY A 185 -14.49 -5.54 -11.53
N PHE A 186 -13.37 -4.88 -11.81
CA PHE A 186 -13.19 -4.10 -13.04
C PHE A 186 -12.97 -5.00 -14.25
N ASP A 187 -13.57 -4.64 -15.38
CA ASP A 187 -13.12 -5.18 -16.66
C ASP A 187 -11.81 -4.50 -17.05
N GLY A 188 -10.86 -5.25 -17.64
CA GLY A 188 -9.57 -4.67 -18.06
C GLY A 188 -9.71 -3.48 -19.04
N LYS A 189 -10.81 -3.42 -19.81
CA LYS A 189 -11.13 -2.30 -20.71
C LYS A 189 -11.59 -1.05 -19.97
N GLU A 190 -12.12 -1.20 -18.77
CA GLU A 190 -12.58 -0.09 -17.92
C GLU A 190 -11.39 0.70 -17.35
N LEU A 191 -10.24 0.06 -17.21
CA LEU A 191 -9.01 0.63 -16.65
C LEU A 191 -7.99 1.11 -17.72
N ALA A 192 -8.33 0.99 -19.00
CA ALA A 192 -7.45 1.28 -20.14
C ALA A 192 -7.55 2.73 -20.65
#